data_AF-A0AAU5GXF7-F1
#
_entry.id   AF-A0AAU5GXF7-F1
#
_cell.length_a   1.000
_cell.length_b   1.000
_cell.length_c   1.000
_cell.angle_alpha   90.00
_cell.angle_beta   90.00
_cell.angle_gamma   90.00
#
_symmetry.space_group_name_H-M   'P 1'
#
loop_
_entity.id
_entity.type
_entity.pdbx_description
1 polymer ?
#
loop_
_entity_poly.entity_id
_entity_poly.type
_entity_poly.pdbx_seq_one_letter_code
_entity_poly.pdbx_strand_id
1 'polypeptide(L)'
;MATSPAPGEGPVRPVSVSLHEGTIAALRERTGKRGMSAYVEALIQRQLERDRLRELIEDAEAQHGPVDQAAVEAKRAVLRGSTAGSADAA
;
A
#
# COMPACT_ATOMS: atom_id res chain seq x y z
N MET A 1 14.97 -17.17 7.26
CA MET A 1 15.06 -15.69 7.44
C MET A 1 13.99 -15.31 8.44
N ALA A 2 14.33 -14.61 9.52
CA ALA A 2 13.32 -14.19 10.50
C ALA A 2 12.41 -13.15 9.83
N THR A 3 11.15 -13.50 9.60
CA THR A 3 10.12 -12.53 9.20
C THR A 3 9.97 -11.53 10.33
N SER A 4 10.38 -10.29 10.11
CA SER A 4 9.98 -9.19 10.98
C SER A 4 8.47 -9.00 10.86
N PRO A 5 7.76 -8.68 11.96
CA PRO A 5 6.32 -8.46 11.90
C PRO A 5 5.98 -7.37 10.89
N ALA A 6 4.91 -7.57 10.12
CA ALA A 6 4.43 -6.57 9.19
C ALA A 6 3.86 -5.34 9.95
N PRO A 7 3.79 -4.16 9.33
CA PRO A 7 3.14 -3.00 9.94
C PRO A 7 1.72 -3.35 10.43
N GLY A 8 1.45 -3.11 11.71
CA GLY A 8 0.16 -3.43 12.36
C GLY A 8 0.08 -4.81 13.01
N GLU A 9 1.11 -5.65 12.90
CA GLU A 9 1.17 -6.92 13.61
C GLU A 9 1.74 -6.78 15.02
N GLY A 10 1.13 -7.49 15.98
CA GLY A 10 1.60 -7.57 17.36
C GLY A 10 0.90 -6.60 18.33
N PRO A 11 1.34 -6.57 19.60
CA PRO A 11 0.72 -5.73 20.62
C PRO A 11 1.05 -4.25 20.39
N VAL A 12 0.04 -3.39 20.55
CA VAL A 12 0.23 -1.93 20.51
C VAL A 12 1.11 -1.48 21.67
N ARG A 13 2.14 -0.69 21.38
CA ARG A 13 3.00 -0.04 22.37
C ARG A 13 2.94 1.48 22.21
N PRO A 14 2.79 2.26 23.30
CA PRO A 14 2.81 3.71 23.20
C PRO A 14 4.21 4.18 22.82
N VAL A 15 4.28 5.12 21.87
CA VAL A 15 5.50 5.81 21.43
C VAL A 15 5.22 7.31 21.46
N SER A 16 6.18 8.11 21.93
CA SER A 16 6.07 9.56 21.93
C SER A 16 6.74 10.15 20.68
N VAL A 17 6.06 11.07 20.02
CA VAL A 17 6.56 11.81 18.85
C VAL A 17 6.19 13.27 18.98
N SER A 18 7.05 14.15 18.46
CA SER A 18 6.76 15.59 18.38
C SER A 18 6.04 15.93 17.09
N LEU A 19 4.98 16.73 17.19
CA LEU A 19 4.19 17.23 16.06
C LEU A 19 3.94 18.72 16.26
N HIS A 20 3.76 19.44 15.16
CA HIS A 20 3.31 20.83 15.23
C HIS A 20 1.92 20.92 15.87
N GLU A 21 1.68 21.97 16.65
CA GLU A 21 0.39 22.20 17.32
C GLU A 21 -0.77 22.21 16.32
N GLY A 22 -0.60 22.87 15.17
CA GLY A 22 -1.60 22.89 14.10
C GLY A 22 -1.94 21.49 13.56
N THR A 23 -0.94 20.60 13.46
CA THR A 23 -1.17 19.20 13.07
C THR A 23 -1.97 18.45 14.13
N ILE A 24 -1.65 18.65 15.41
CA ILE A 24 -2.40 18.05 16.52
C ILE A 24 -3.85 18.55 16.49
N ALA A 25 -4.07 19.84 16.30
CA ALA A 25 -5.41 20.44 16.22
C ALA A 25 -6.24 19.83 15.07
N ALA A 26 -5.67 19.78 13.86
CA ALA A 26 -6.34 19.19 12.69
C ALA A 26 -6.65 17.70 12.88
N LEU A 27 -5.75 16.94 13.51
CA LEU A 27 -5.98 15.53 13.84
C LEU A 27 -7.12 15.37 14.86
N ARG A 28 -7.18 16.23 15.89
CA ARG A 28 -8.27 16.21 16.88
C ARG A 28 -9.62 16.54 16.25
N GLU A 29 -9.66 17.55 15.39
CA GLU A 29 -10.87 17.94 14.66
C GLU A 29 -11.38 16.78 13.80
N ARG A 30 -10.47 16.10 13.08
CA ARG A 30 -10.83 14.98 12.19
C ARG A 30 -11.24 13.70 12.92
N THR A 31 -10.60 13.38 14.05
CA THR A 31 -10.71 12.06 14.70
C THR A 31 -11.49 12.06 16.01
N GLY A 32 -11.80 13.24 16.55
CA GLY A 32 -12.45 13.40 17.84
C GLY A 32 -11.59 12.92 19.02
N LYS A 33 -12.25 12.66 20.17
CA LYS A 33 -11.56 12.40 21.46
C LYS A 33 -10.81 11.07 21.54
N ARG A 34 -11.18 10.06 20.73
CA ARG A 34 -10.69 8.67 20.88
C ARG A 34 -10.14 8.04 19.60
N GLY A 35 -10.17 8.76 18.47
CA GLY A 35 -9.77 8.21 17.17
C GLY A 35 -8.34 8.51 16.75
N MET A 36 -7.63 9.41 17.44
CA MET A 36 -6.33 9.91 16.97
C MET A 36 -5.28 8.81 16.81
N SER A 37 -5.06 7.96 17.82
CA SER A 37 -3.99 6.95 17.75
C SER A 37 -4.22 5.95 16.63
N ALA A 38 -5.43 5.40 16.52
CA ALA A 38 -5.77 4.45 15.46
C ALA A 38 -5.69 5.09 14.06
N TYR A 39 -6.08 6.36 13.94
CA TYR A 39 -5.98 7.09 12.69
C TYR A 39 -4.51 7.32 12.27
N VAL A 40 -3.67 7.77 13.21
CA VAL A 40 -2.24 7.97 12.97
C VAL A 40 -1.54 6.65 12.65
N GLU A 41 -1.86 5.58 13.36
CA GLU A 41 -1.34 4.24 13.09
C GLU A 41 -1.69 3.79 11.67
N ALA A 42 -2.95 3.93 11.24
CA ALA A 42 -3.36 3.58 9.88
C ALA A 42 -2.66 4.43 8.81
N LEU A 43 -2.39 5.71 9.08
CA LEU A 43 -1.61 6.56 8.17
C LEU A 43 -0.16 6.09 8.06
N ILE A 44 0.48 5.75 9.19
CA ILE A 44 1.86 5.26 9.22
C ILE A 44 1.97 3.92 8.49
N GLN A 45 1.06 2.98 8.75
CA GLN A 45 1.06 1.68 8.05
C GLN A 45 0.95 1.85 6.53
N ARG A 46 0.05 2.73 6.06
CA ARG A 46 -0.10 3.03 4.63
C ARG A 46 1.16 3.65 4.03
N GLN A 47 1.84 4.51 4.79
CA GLN A 47 3.08 5.13 4.30
C GLN A 47 4.20 4.10 4.18
N LEU A 48 4.40 3.26 5.21
CA LEU A 48 5.40 2.19 5.19
C LEU A 48 5.14 1.18 4.06
N GLU A 49 3.88 0.82 3.82
CA GLU A 49 3.50 -0.05 2.71
C GLU A 49 3.85 0.58 1.35
N ARG A 50 3.56 1.88 1.17
CA ARG A 50 3.89 2.61 -0.07
C ARG A 50 5.39 2.74 -0.30
N ASP A 51 6.16 2.97 0.76
CA ASP A 51 7.62 3.06 0.67
C ASP A 51 8.20 1.71 0.28
N ARG A 52 7.74 0.61 0.91
CA ARG A 52 8.12 -0.74 0.52
C ARG A 52 7.73 -1.09 -0.93
N LEU A 53 6.53 -0.69 -1.37
CA LEU A 53 6.11 -0.90 -2.75
C LEU A 53 7.01 -0.15 -3.74
N ARG A 54 7.46 1.07 -3.38
CA ARG A 54 8.39 1.84 -4.20
C ARG A 54 9.74 1.14 -4.29
N GLU A 55 10.30 0.68 -3.18
CA GLU A 55 11.56 -0.09 -3.16
C GLU A 55 11.48 -1.32 -4.08
N LEU A 56 10.38 -2.08 -4.00
CA LEU A 56 10.17 -3.25 -4.86
C LEU A 56 10.07 -2.90 -6.35
N ILE A 57 9.45 -1.76 -6.68
CA ILE A 57 9.38 -1.27 -8.06
C ILE A 57 10.76 -0.88 -8.55
N GLU A 58 11.50 -0.11 -7.76
CA GLU A 58 12.86 0.34 -8.09
C GLU A 58 13.81 -0.85 -8.31
N ASP A 59 13.74 -1.87 -7.45
CA ASP A 59 14.51 -3.10 -7.60
C ASP A 59 14.15 -3.88 -8.88
N ALA A 60 12.86 -3.95 -9.22
CA ALA A 60 12.40 -4.63 -10.43
C ALA A 60 12.81 -3.87 -11.70
N GLU A 61 12.70 -2.54 -11.71
CA GLU A 61 13.11 -1.70 -12.84
C GLU A 61 14.63 -1.70 -13.02
N ALA A 62 15.41 -1.75 -11.94
CA ALA A 62 16.86 -1.91 -12.02
C ALA A 62 17.27 -3.24 -12.68
N GLN A 63 16.50 -4.32 -12.44
CA GLN A 63 16.78 -5.64 -13.00
C GLN A 63 16.27 -5.84 -14.43
N HIS A 64 15.13 -5.23 -14.78
CA HIS A 64 14.40 -5.55 -16.02
C HIS A 64 14.19 -4.34 -16.95
N GLY A 65 14.56 -3.14 -16.51
CA GLY A 65 14.18 -1.88 -17.15
C GLY A 65 12.78 -1.41 -16.76
N PRO A 66 12.42 -0.16 -17.09
CA PRO A 66 11.11 0.41 -16.79
C PRO A 66 9.98 -0.35 -17.48
N VAL A 67 8.79 -0.34 -16.88
CA VAL A 67 7.62 -1.04 -17.44
C VAL A 67 7.13 -0.38 -18.73
N ASP A 68 7.15 -1.12 -19.84
CA ASP A 68 6.50 -0.72 -21.09
C ASP A 68 4.98 -0.91 -21.02
N GLN A 69 4.25 0.20 -20.92
CA GLN A 69 2.78 0.20 -20.84
C GLN A 69 2.11 -0.37 -22.09
N ALA A 70 2.68 -0.17 -23.29
CA ALA A 70 2.11 -0.70 -24.53
C ALA A 70 2.20 -2.23 -24.55
N ALA A 71 3.34 -2.78 -24.13
CA ALA A 71 3.51 -4.23 -23.98
C ALA A 71 2.57 -4.82 -22.91
N VAL A 72 2.35 -4.11 -21.80
CA VAL A 72 1.39 -4.52 -20.75
C VAL A 72 -0.04 -4.51 -21.28
N GLU A 73 -0.45 -3.47 -22.00
CA GLU A 73 -1.79 -3.38 -22.59
C GLU A 73 -2.04 -4.48 -23.63
N ALA A 74 -1.07 -4.74 -24.50
CA ALA A 74 -1.13 -5.84 -25.46
C ALA A 74 -1.34 -7.20 -24.76
N LYS A 75 -0.58 -7.48 -23.69
CA LYS A 75 -0.76 -8.70 -22.89
C LYS A 75 -2.11 -8.75 -22.19
N ARG A 76 -2.59 -7.63 -21.62
CA ARG A 76 -3.93 -7.56 -21.01
C ARG A 76 -5.05 -7.81 -22.01
N ALA A 77 -4.90 -7.39 -23.27
CA ALA A 77 -5.87 -7.65 -24.33
C ALA A 77 -5.95 -9.15 -24.66
N VAL A 78 -4.80 -9.82 -24.76
CA VAL A 78 -4.73 -11.28 -24.96
C VAL A 78 -5.41 -12.03 -23.81
N LEU A 79 -5.11 -11.66 -22.55
CA LEU A 79 -5.70 -12.31 -21.37
C LEU A 79 -7.22 -12.11 -21.27
N ARG A 80 -7.73 -10.93 -21.64
CA ARG A 80 -9.17 -10.63 -21.63
C ARG A 80 -9.93 -11.23 -22.83
N GLY A 81 -9.25 -11.46 -23.95
CA GLY A 81 -9.85 -12.02 -25.18
C GLY A 81 -10.04 -13.54 -25.18
N SER A 82 -9.51 -14.26 -24.19
CA SER A 82 -9.58 -15.74 -24.11
C SER A 82 -10.84 -16.30 -23.42
N THR A 83 -11.77 -15.47 -22.94
CA THR A 83 -13.03 -15.93 -22.31
C THR A 83 -14.20 -16.08 -23.28
N ALA A 84 -14.01 -15.81 -24.58
CA ALA A 84 -15.06 -16.01 -25.60
C ALA A 84 -15.14 -17.44 -26.16
N GLY A 85 -14.30 -18.37 -25.67
CA GLY A 85 -14.21 -19.75 -26.16
C GLY A 85 -14.83 -20.83 -25.28
N SER A 86 -15.45 -20.50 -24.14
CA SER A 86 -16.04 -21.51 -23.22
C SER A 86 -17.54 -21.37 -22.98
N ALA A 87 -18.24 -20.59 -23.79
CA ALA A 87 -19.70 -20.40 -23.69
C ALA A 87 -20.49 -21.15 -24.77
N ASP A 88 -19.94 -22.26 -25.27
CA ASP A 88 -20.64 -23.20 -26.16
C ASP A 88 -20.36 -24.64 -25.70
N ALA A 89 -20.79 -24.93 -24.48
CA ALA A 89 -20.84 -26.29 -23.92
C ALA A 89 -21.89 -26.35 -22.80
N ALA A 90 -23.18 -26.31 -23.19
CA ALA A 90 -24.31 -27.05 -22.60
C ALA A 90 -25.65 -26.50 -23.09
#